data_AF-A0A117QVX2-F1
#
_entry.id   AF-A0A117QVX2-F1
#
_cell.length_a   1.000
_cell.length_b   1.000
_cell.length_c   1.000
_cell.angle_alpha   90.00
_cell.angle_beta   90.00
_cell.angle_gamma   90.00
#
_symmetry.space_group_name_H-M   'P 1'
#
loop_
_entity.id
_entity.type
_entity.pdbx_description
1 polymer ?
#
loop_
_entity_poly.entity_id
_entity_poly.type
_entity_poly.pdbx_seq_one_letter_code
_entity_poly.pdbx_strand_id
1 'polypeptide(L)'
;MLLAMTNPLRTRVYVMTVAVLVSVVGSGACFGFVLDGWVGAVVGAATTSLGAGFGMLARPRPAVASVQAVSGDGYAEGIADTVLLSIAMYEAAVFPLTPDGASDEEQDARRTVAYRLSAYDGPPRSVRVSAAAALEALDDGADAERARATVKELSLAIYDCRNGRSLTGDASDSSSG
;
A
#
# COMPACT_ATOMS: atom_id res chain seq x y z
N MET A 1 -27.55 27.67 18.61
CA MET A 1 -27.26 28.06 17.22
C MET A 1 -25.75 28.09 17.00
N LEU A 2 -25.08 26.93 17.08
CA LEU A 2 -23.61 26.79 17.02
C LEU A 2 -23.21 25.36 16.57
N LEU A 3 -23.97 24.79 15.63
CA LEU A 3 -23.79 23.40 15.15
C LEU A 3 -23.63 23.32 13.62
N ALA A 4 -23.19 24.43 12.99
CA ALA A 4 -23.14 24.54 11.53
C ALA A 4 -21.73 24.78 10.94
N MET A 5 -20.66 24.91 11.75
CA MET A 5 -19.33 25.30 11.22
C MET A 5 -18.13 24.43 11.63
N THR A 6 -18.33 23.19 12.11
CA THR A 6 -17.21 22.25 12.40
C THR A 6 -17.18 21.02 11.50
N ASN A 7 -18.05 20.94 10.49
CA ASN A 7 -18.17 19.77 9.61
C ASN A 7 -17.48 19.80 8.23
N PRO A 8 -16.53 20.71 7.86
CA PRO A 8 -16.01 20.67 6.49
C PRO A 8 -15.02 19.52 6.25
N LEU A 9 -14.18 19.15 7.23
CA LEU A 9 -13.15 18.12 7.03
C LEU A 9 -13.72 16.70 7.04
N ARG A 10 -14.57 16.38 8.02
CA ARG A 10 -15.19 15.05 8.12
C ARG A 10 -16.13 14.79 6.94
N THR A 11 -16.91 15.79 6.55
CA THR A 11 -17.78 15.70 5.36
C THR A 11 -16.96 15.60 4.09
N ARG A 12 -15.84 16.33 3.96
CA ARG A 12 -14.97 16.23 2.79
C ARG A 12 -14.29 14.88 2.67
N VAL A 13 -13.76 14.34 3.78
CA VAL A 13 -13.18 12.99 3.82
C VAL A 13 -14.25 11.95 3.49
N TYR A 14 -15.43 12.04 4.10
CA TYR A 14 -16.54 11.13 3.84
C TYR A 14 -17.01 11.18 2.38
N VAL A 15 -17.11 12.39 1.80
CA VAL A 15 -17.47 12.60 0.39
C VAL A 15 -16.38 12.04 -0.53
N MET A 16 -15.09 12.22 -0.22
CA MET A 16 -14.02 11.63 -1.03
C MET A 16 -14.00 10.10 -0.95
N THR A 17 -14.17 9.52 0.24
CA THR A 17 -14.26 8.07 0.41
C THR A 17 -15.45 7.47 -0.33
N VAL A 18 -16.65 8.08 -0.18
CA VAL A 18 -17.86 7.63 -0.88
C VAL A 18 -17.71 7.82 -2.39
N ALA A 19 -17.15 8.93 -2.87
CA ALA A 19 -16.94 9.17 -4.29
C ALA A 19 -15.95 8.17 -4.92
N VAL A 20 -14.88 7.81 -4.21
CA VAL A 20 -13.94 6.78 -4.64
C VAL A 20 -14.62 5.41 -4.70
N LEU A 21 -15.38 5.04 -3.66
CA LEU A 21 -16.14 3.79 -3.65
C LEU A 21 -17.15 3.71 -4.80
N VAL A 22 -17.92 4.77 -5.04
CA VAL A 22 -18.89 4.84 -6.14
C VAL A 22 -18.18 4.82 -7.50
N SER A 23 -17.02 5.47 -7.64
CA SER A 23 -16.24 5.44 -8.88
C SER A 23 -15.72 4.04 -9.17
N VAL A 24 -15.20 3.33 -8.16
CA VAL A 24 -14.73 1.94 -8.30
C VAL A 24 -15.88 1.00 -8.69
N VAL A 25 -17.04 1.14 -8.06
CA VAL A 25 -18.25 0.34 -8.37
C VAL A 25 -18.79 0.68 -9.77
N GLY A 26 -18.85 1.96 -10.13
CA GLY A 26 -19.32 2.44 -11.42
C GLY A 26 -18.40 2.01 -12.57
N SER A 27 -17.08 2.09 -12.38
CA SER A 27 -16.10 1.56 -13.34
C SER A 27 -16.22 0.05 -13.50
N GLY A 28 -16.43 -0.70 -12.41
CA GLY A 28 -16.67 -2.14 -12.47
C GLY A 28 -17.94 -2.51 -13.25
N ALA A 29 -19.02 -1.74 -13.07
CA ALA A 29 -20.28 -1.95 -13.78
C ALA A 29 -20.16 -1.63 -15.29
N CYS A 30 -19.47 -0.55 -15.66
CA CYS A 30 -19.21 -0.20 -17.06
C CYS A 30 -18.36 -1.26 -17.78
N PHE A 31 -17.32 -1.80 -17.12
CA PHE A 31 -16.49 -2.85 -17.71
C PHE A 31 -17.21 -4.21 -17.81
N GLY A 32 -18.08 -4.54 -16.84
CA GLY A 32 -18.87 -5.78 -16.86
C GLY A 32 -19.94 -5.80 -17.95
N PHE A 33 -20.54 -4.65 -18.25
CA PHE A 33 -21.59 -4.54 -19.28
C PHE A 33 -21.06 -4.79 -20.70
N VAL A 34 -19.80 -4.42 -20.97
CA VAL A 34 -19.18 -4.55 -22.30
C VAL A 34 -18.76 -5.99 -22.62
N LEU A 35 -18.53 -6.84 -21.61
CA LEU A 35 -18.01 -8.19 -21.80
C LEU A 35 -19.07 -9.30 -21.92
N ASP A 36 -20.29 -9.13 -21.37
CA ASP A 36 -21.28 -10.24 -21.40
C ASP A 36 -22.76 -9.80 -21.29
N GLY A 37 -23.08 -8.52 -21.51
CA GLY A 37 -24.45 -8.02 -21.48
C GLY A 37 -25.13 -8.07 -20.10
N TRP A 38 -26.46 -8.23 -20.09
CA TRP A 38 -27.32 -8.05 -18.90
C TRP A 38 -27.08 -9.10 -17.79
N VAL A 39 -26.61 -10.30 -18.17
CA VAL A 39 -26.32 -11.39 -17.22
C VAL A 39 -25.03 -11.10 -16.44
N GLY A 40 -24.02 -10.51 -17.08
CA GLY A 40 -22.79 -10.07 -16.42
C GLY A 40 -23.01 -8.93 -15.41
N ALA A 41 -23.99 -8.06 -15.64
CA ALA A 41 -24.31 -6.96 -14.73
C ALA A 41 -24.89 -7.43 -13.39
N VAL A 42 -25.77 -8.45 -13.40
CA VAL A 42 -26.39 -8.99 -12.17
C VAL A 42 -25.40 -9.85 -11.38
N VAL A 43 -24.58 -10.65 -12.07
CA VAL A 43 -23.55 -11.47 -11.41
C VAL A 43 -22.41 -10.60 -10.86
N GLY A 44 -21.99 -9.55 -11.59
CA GLY A 44 -20.95 -8.62 -11.14
C GLY A 44 -21.34 -7.84 -9.88
N ALA A 45 -22.60 -7.42 -9.75
CA ALA A 45 -23.11 -6.74 -8.55
C ALA A 45 -23.23 -7.68 -7.34
N ALA A 46 -23.51 -8.96 -7.57
CA ALA A 46 -23.61 -9.97 -6.50
C ALA A 46 -22.23 -10.45 -6.01
N THR A 47 -21.23 -10.59 -6.90
CA THR A 47 -19.89 -11.02 -6.48
C THR A 47 -19.08 -9.91 -5.82
N THR A 48 -19.35 -8.63 -6.13
CA THR A 48 -18.66 -7.51 -5.49
C THR A 48 -19.17 -7.18 -4.08
N SER A 49 -20.32 -7.73 -3.67
CA SER A 49 -20.86 -7.56 -2.31
C SER A 49 -20.48 -8.68 -1.33
N LEU A 50 -19.87 -9.78 -1.81
CA LEU A 50 -19.27 -10.83 -0.96
C LEU A 50 -17.76 -11.03 -1.20
N GLY A 51 -17.21 -10.47 -2.27
CA GLY A 51 -15.80 -10.53 -2.64
C GLY A 51 -14.98 -9.28 -2.31
N ALA A 52 -15.48 -8.37 -1.46
CA ALA A 52 -14.74 -7.18 -1.02
C ALA A 52 -13.76 -7.45 0.14
N GLY A 53 -13.71 -8.68 0.67
CA GLY A 53 -12.81 -9.05 1.77
C GLY A 53 -11.70 -10.04 1.42
N PHE A 54 -11.86 -10.92 0.42
CA PHE A 54 -11.03 -12.15 0.36
C PHE A 54 -10.32 -12.42 -0.98
N GLY A 55 -10.60 -11.69 -2.05
CA GLY A 55 -10.05 -11.97 -3.39
C GLY A 55 -8.83 -11.16 -3.80
N MET A 56 -8.54 -10.04 -3.12
CA MET A 56 -7.61 -9.01 -3.61
C MET A 56 -6.22 -9.04 -2.94
N LEU A 57 -5.76 -10.20 -2.48
CA LEU A 57 -4.38 -10.37 -1.98
C LEU A 57 -3.65 -11.61 -2.51
N ALA A 58 -4.34 -12.52 -3.20
CA ALA A 58 -3.72 -13.78 -3.64
C ALA A 58 -3.06 -13.74 -5.03
N ARG A 59 -3.16 -12.65 -5.79
CA ARG A 59 -2.41 -12.48 -7.04
C ARG A 59 -2.04 -11.02 -7.30
N PRO A 60 -0.75 -10.66 -7.31
CA PRO A 60 -0.33 -9.45 -8.01
C PRO A 60 -0.54 -9.70 -9.50
N ARG A 61 -1.61 -9.16 -10.09
CA ARG A 61 -1.66 -8.92 -11.54
C ARG A 61 -1.29 -7.46 -11.79
N PRO A 62 -0.31 -7.21 -12.68
CA PRO A 62 0.18 -5.87 -12.99
C PRO A 62 -0.87 -5.19 -13.87
N ALA A 63 -1.71 -4.35 -13.28
CA ALA A 63 -2.68 -3.54 -14.03
C ALA A 63 -2.73 -2.10 -13.54
N VAL A 64 -1.57 -1.59 -13.10
CA VAL A 64 -1.27 -0.15 -13.04
C VAL A 64 0.07 0.09 -13.73
N ALA A 65 0.19 -0.44 -14.95
CA ALA A 65 1.26 -0.09 -15.89
C ALA A 65 0.93 1.20 -16.67
N SER A 66 0.42 2.23 -15.97
CA SER A 66 0.19 3.55 -16.57
C SER A 66 0.93 4.68 -15.86
N VAL A 67 1.80 4.37 -14.89
CA VAL A 67 2.83 5.29 -14.38
C VAL A 67 4.18 4.56 -14.25
N GLN A 68 4.47 3.65 -15.18
CA GLN A 68 5.70 2.84 -15.16
C GLN A 68 6.63 3.16 -16.33
N ALA A 69 6.72 4.45 -16.68
CA ALA A 69 7.67 4.94 -17.67
C ALA A 69 8.32 6.24 -17.20
N VAL A 70 9.05 6.17 -16.09
CA VAL A 70 10.27 6.96 -15.89
C VAL A 70 11.36 5.98 -15.41
N SER A 71 12.44 5.99 -16.18
CA SER A 71 13.73 5.30 -16.11
C SER A 71 14.11 4.58 -14.81
N GLY A 72 14.80 3.43 -14.94
CA GLY A 72 15.63 2.66 -13.99
C GLY A 72 15.50 2.85 -12.47
N ASP A 73 15.51 4.10 -12.00
CA ASP A 73 15.31 4.50 -10.62
C ASP A 73 13.88 4.32 -10.11
N GLY A 74 12.85 4.52 -10.95
CA GLY A 74 11.45 4.38 -10.56
C GLY A 74 11.03 2.94 -10.24
N TYR A 75 11.71 1.95 -10.81
CA TYR A 75 11.45 0.54 -10.54
C TYR A 75 11.93 0.13 -9.13
N ALA A 76 13.15 0.50 -8.75
CA ALA A 76 13.67 0.26 -7.40
C ALA A 76 12.85 1.00 -6.33
N GLU A 77 12.36 2.18 -6.68
CA GLU A 77 11.49 3.00 -5.83
C GLU A 77 10.11 2.37 -5.63
N GLY A 78 9.51 1.84 -6.70
CA GLY A 78 8.25 1.10 -6.61
C GLY A 78 8.38 -0.17 -5.76
N ILE A 79 9.53 -0.84 -5.80
CA ILE A 79 9.79 -2.01 -4.93
C ILE A 79 9.90 -1.56 -3.47
N ALA A 80 10.62 -0.48 -3.17
CA ALA A 80 10.77 0.04 -1.80
C ALA A 80 9.42 0.46 -1.19
N ASP A 81 8.57 1.14 -1.95
CA ASP A 81 7.22 1.52 -1.51
C ASP A 81 6.32 0.30 -1.28
N THR A 82 6.45 -0.74 -2.11
CA THR A 82 5.73 -2.01 -1.93
C THR A 82 6.19 -2.74 -0.66
N VAL A 83 7.49 -2.71 -0.33
CA VAL A 83 8.03 -3.27 0.92
C VAL A 83 7.44 -2.54 2.12
N LEU A 84 7.48 -1.21 2.15
CA LEU A 84 6.90 -0.40 3.23
C LEU A 84 5.40 -0.69 3.41
N LEU A 85 4.64 -0.74 2.32
CA LEU A 85 3.22 -1.06 2.36
C LEU A 85 2.96 -2.44 2.97
N SER A 86 3.74 -3.46 2.58
CA SER A 86 3.59 -4.82 3.10
C SER A 86 3.88 -4.93 4.59
N ILE A 87 4.92 -4.23 5.07
CA ILE A 87 5.29 -4.18 6.49
C ILE A 87 4.23 -3.40 7.29
N ALA A 88 3.70 -2.28 6.77
CA ALA A 88 2.62 -1.54 7.43
C ALA A 88 1.32 -2.35 7.55
N MET A 89 1.00 -3.20 6.56
CA MET A 89 -0.14 -4.12 6.66
C MET A 89 0.08 -5.21 7.72
N TYR A 90 1.32 -5.68 7.86
CA TYR A 90 1.68 -6.62 8.91
C TYR A 90 1.63 -5.95 10.29
N GLU A 91 2.15 -4.73 10.44
CA GLU A 91 2.02 -3.91 11.65
C GLU A 91 0.56 -3.75 12.08
N ALA A 92 -0.33 -3.45 11.14
CA ALA A 92 -1.76 -3.32 11.43
C ALA A 92 -2.43 -4.64 11.86
N ALA A 93 -1.84 -5.79 11.54
CA ALA A 93 -2.31 -7.10 12.03
C ALA A 93 -1.75 -7.44 13.42
N VAL A 94 -0.48 -7.12 13.69
CA VAL A 94 0.15 -7.33 15.00
C VAL A 94 -0.41 -6.37 16.06
N PHE A 95 -0.69 -5.12 15.68
CA PHE A 95 -1.21 -4.08 16.55
C PHE A 95 -2.56 -3.56 16.05
N PRO A 96 -3.62 -4.39 16.13
CA PRO A 96 -4.92 -4.03 15.61
C PRO A 96 -5.56 -2.88 16.41
N LEU A 97 -6.26 -1.99 15.72
CA LEU A 97 -6.99 -0.87 16.35
C LEU A 97 -8.27 -1.33 17.06
N THR A 98 -8.73 -2.55 16.77
CA THR A 98 -9.94 -3.17 17.34
C THR A 98 -9.61 -4.57 17.83
N PRO A 99 -10.28 -5.07 18.89
CA PRO A 99 -10.02 -6.41 19.45
C PRO A 99 -10.14 -7.55 18.44
N ASP A 100 -11.01 -7.41 17.44
CA ASP A 100 -11.25 -8.41 16.38
C ASP A 100 -10.58 -8.01 15.04
N GLY A 101 -9.47 -7.25 15.08
CA GLY A 101 -8.93 -6.56 13.91
C GLY A 101 -8.18 -7.41 12.87
N ALA A 102 -7.56 -8.51 13.29
CA ALA A 102 -6.94 -9.51 12.40
C ALA A 102 -6.95 -10.87 13.09
N SER A 103 -7.23 -11.95 12.36
CA SER A 103 -7.08 -13.31 12.90
C SER A 103 -5.61 -13.75 12.88
N ASP A 104 -5.27 -14.80 13.64
CA ASP A 104 -3.92 -15.38 13.63
C ASP A 104 -3.50 -15.83 12.22
N GLU A 105 -4.42 -16.39 11.44
CA GLU A 105 -4.18 -16.78 10.04
C GLU A 105 -3.93 -15.56 9.13
N GLU A 106 -4.66 -14.48 9.35
CA GLU A 106 -4.48 -13.23 8.60
C GLU A 106 -3.13 -12.58 8.96
N GLN A 107 -2.76 -12.60 10.24
CA GLN A 107 -1.46 -12.13 10.70
C GLN A 107 -0.31 -12.94 10.07
N ASP A 108 -0.40 -14.27 10.04
CA ASP A 108 0.62 -15.13 9.42
C ASP A 108 0.72 -14.94 7.89
N ALA A 109 -0.42 -14.74 7.22
CA ALA A 109 -0.44 -14.43 5.80
C ALA A 109 0.26 -13.09 5.49
N ARG A 110 -0.02 -12.05 6.28
CA ARG A 110 0.60 -10.72 6.14
C ARG A 110 2.09 -10.76 6.49
N ARG A 111 2.49 -11.52 7.52
CA ARG A 111 3.88 -11.81 7.87
C ARG A 111 4.62 -12.42 6.69
N THR A 112 4.05 -13.48 6.09
CA THR A 112 4.63 -14.17 4.94
C THR A 112 4.86 -13.24 3.74
N VAL A 113 3.89 -12.37 3.44
CA VAL A 113 4.02 -11.40 2.33
C VAL A 113 5.12 -10.37 2.62
N ALA A 114 5.15 -9.82 3.83
CA ALA A 114 6.13 -8.81 4.23
C ALA A 114 7.56 -9.35 4.17
N TYR A 115 7.80 -10.56 4.68
CA TYR A 115 9.09 -11.25 4.58
C TYR A 115 9.48 -11.53 3.12
N ARG A 116 8.54 -12.02 2.30
CA ARG A 116 8.82 -12.34 0.89
C ARG A 116 9.22 -11.09 0.11
N LEU A 117 8.50 -9.98 0.27
CA LEU A 117 8.78 -8.73 -0.43
C LEU A 117 10.09 -8.09 0.05
N SER A 118 10.40 -8.18 1.34
CA SER A 118 11.65 -7.65 1.91
C SER A 118 12.89 -8.46 1.51
N ALA A 119 12.71 -9.75 1.21
CA ALA A 119 13.77 -10.64 0.78
C ALA A 119 14.12 -10.52 -0.72
N TYR A 120 13.30 -9.84 -1.54
CA TYR A 120 13.66 -9.58 -2.93
C TYR A 120 14.90 -8.68 -3.00
N ASP A 121 15.84 -8.98 -3.90
CA ASP A 121 17.07 -8.19 -4.11
C ASP A 121 16.86 -6.85 -4.86
N GLY A 122 15.61 -6.42 -5.01
CA GLY A 122 15.25 -5.16 -5.69
C GLY A 122 15.56 -3.87 -4.90
N PRO A 123 15.28 -3.78 -3.58
CA PRO A 123 15.50 -2.55 -2.82
C PRO A 123 16.98 -2.29 -2.50
N PRO A 124 17.38 -1.01 -2.34
CA PRO A 124 18.68 -0.62 -1.84
C PRO A 124 19.03 -1.29 -0.49
N ARG A 125 20.31 -1.50 -0.22
CA ARG A 125 20.78 -2.18 1.00
C ARG A 125 20.29 -1.53 2.29
N SER A 126 20.26 -0.19 2.36
CA SER A 126 19.74 0.55 3.51
C SER A 126 18.26 0.24 3.78
N VAL A 127 17.45 0.17 2.73
CA VAL A 127 16.02 -0.21 2.81
C VAL A 127 15.89 -1.65 3.29
N ARG A 128 16.69 -2.59 2.79
CA ARG A 128 16.65 -4.00 3.23
C ARG A 128 17.02 -4.18 4.71
N VAL A 129 18.06 -3.47 5.17
CA VAL A 129 18.48 -3.51 6.59
C VAL A 129 17.40 -2.92 7.49
N SER A 130 16.82 -1.78 7.09
CA SER A 130 15.74 -1.15 7.86
C SER A 130 14.46 -1.99 7.86
N ALA A 131 14.13 -2.63 6.73
CA ALA A 131 13.00 -3.55 6.62
C ALA A 131 13.16 -4.77 7.53
N ALA A 132 14.37 -5.35 7.61
CA ALA A 132 14.65 -6.45 8.52
C ALA A 132 14.48 -6.04 9.99
N ALA A 133 14.97 -4.86 10.38
CA ALA A 133 14.82 -4.33 11.74
C ALA A 133 13.34 -4.08 12.09
N ALA A 134 12.55 -3.58 11.14
CA ALA A 134 11.11 -3.40 11.33
C ALA A 134 10.40 -4.75 11.50
N LEU A 135 10.71 -5.75 10.68
CA LEU A 135 10.13 -7.09 10.80
C LEU A 135 10.49 -7.78 12.12
N GLU A 136 11.72 -7.62 12.61
CA GLU A 136 12.14 -8.14 13.92
C GLU A 136 11.35 -7.50 15.07
N ALA A 137 11.16 -6.17 15.02
CA ALA A 137 10.37 -5.47 16.04
C ALA A 137 8.88 -5.82 15.99
N LEU A 138 8.34 -6.12 14.80
CA LEU A 138 6.97 -6.61 14.64
C LEU A 138 6.79 -8.04 15.16
N ASP A 139 7.77 -8.92 14.90
CA ASP A 139 7.76 -10.31 15.39
C ASP A 139 7.89 -10.39 16.93
N ASP A 140 8.60 -9.45 17.56
CA ASP A 140 8.68 -9.35 19.03
C ASP A 140 7.32 -9.07 19.68
N GLY A 141 6.48 -8.24 19.03
CA GLY A 141 5.06 -8.04 19.35
C GLY A 141 4.74 -7.40 20.73
N ALA A 142 5.72 -7.27 21.63
CA ALA A 142 5.52 -6.80 22.99
C ALA A 142 5.49 -5.26 23.11
N ASP A 143 6.12 -4.54 22.17
CA ASP A 143 6.29 -3.09 22.22
C ASP A 143 5.85 -2.42 20.92
N ALA A 144 4.60 -1.93 20.93
CA ALA A 144 3.99 -1.24 19.79
C ALA A 144 4.69 0.09 19.44
N GLU A 145 5.25 0.79 20.43
CA GLU A 145 5.93 2.06 20.18
C GLU A 145 7.27 1.83 19.50
N ARG A 146 8.03 0.84 19.97
CA ARG A 146 9.29 0.43 19.34
C ARG A 146 9.07 -0.09 17.92
N ALA A 147 8.05 -0.91 17.70
CA ALA A 147 7.70 -1.39 16.36
C ALA A 147 7.37 -0.22 15.41
N ARG A 148 6.49 0.70 15.83
CA ARG A 148 6.16 1.92 15.07
C ARG A 148 7.39 2.77 14.77
N ALA A 149 8.31 2.90 15.74
CA ALA A 149 9.56 3.63 15.54
C ALA A 149 10.41 2.97 14.44
N THR A 150 10.56 1.65 14.44
CA THR A 150 11.33 0.95 13.39
C THR A 150 10.67 1.02 12.00
N VAL A 151 9.34 0.94 11.91
CA VAL A 151 8.64 1.16 10.63
C VAL A 151 8.81 2.60 10.13
N LYS A 152 8.86 3.57 11.05
CA LYS A 152 9.19 4.95 10.72
C LYS A 152 10.62 5.08 10.19
N GLU A 153 11.61 4.44 10.81
CA GLU A 153 12.99 4.40 10.31
C GLU A 153 13.08 3.75 8.91
N LEU A 154 12.26 2.76 8.60
CA LEU A 154 12.14 2.23 7.23
C LEU A 154 11.65 3.30 6.26
N SER A 155 10.58 4.02 6.59
CA SER A 155 10.08 5.09 5.73
C SER A 155 11.10 6.23 5.51
N LEU A 156 11.89 6.56 6.53
CA LEU A 156 13.00 7.51 6.43
C LEU A 156 14.12 6.99 5.54
N ALA A 157 14.52 5.72 5.68
CA ALA A 157 15.54 5.12 4.82
C ALA A 157 15.13 5.12 3.33
N ILE A 158 13.84 4.93 3.04
CA ILE A 158 13.29 5.03 1.67
C ILE A 158 13.33 6.48 1.17
N TYR A 159 12.93 7.43 2.01
CA TYR A 159 13.00 8.86 1.69
C TYR A 159 14.43 9.32 1.40
N ASP A 160 15.39 8.93 2.24
CA ASP A 160 16.80 9.28 2.06
C ASP A 160 17.38 8.63 0.79
N CYS A 161 16.99 7.40 0.47
CA CYS A 161 17.36 6.76 -0.80
C CYS A 161 16.81 7.50 -2.03
N ARG A 162 15.61 8.07 -1.93
CA ARG A 162 15.01 8.89 -3.00
C ARG A 162 15.78 10.20 -3.16
N ASN A 163 16.01 10.92 -2.06
CA ASN A 163 16.69 12.21 -2.07
C ASN A 163 18.19 12.11 -2.42
N GLY A 164 18.88 11.04 -2.01
CA GLY A 164 20.28 10.82 -2.35
C GLY A 164 20.50 10.56 -3.85
N ARG A 165 19.53 9.92 -4.52
CA ARG A 165 19.57 9.71 -5.98
C ARG A 165 19.26 10.98 -6.76
N SER A 166 18.29 11.80 -6.33
CA SER A 166 17.96 13.05 -7.03
C SER A 166 19.13 14.04 -7.05
N LEU A 167 19.94 14.09 -5.99
CA LEU A 167 21.13 14.96 -5.91
C LEU A 167 22.28 14.52 -6.84
N THR A 168 22.33 13.24 -7.21
CA THR A 168 23.39 12.69 -8.07
C THR A 168 23.06 12.84 -9.55
N GLY A 169 21.77 12.91 -9.92
CA GLY A 169 21.31 13.09 -11.30
C GLY A 169 21.57 14.48 -11.88
N ASP A 170 21.42 15.54 -11.08
CA ASP A 170 21.59 16.93 -11.52
C ASP A 170 23.06 17.32 -11.81
N ALA A 171 24.03 16.60 -11.24
CA ALA A 171 25.45 16.87 -11.48
C ALA A 171 25.89 16.51 -12.91
N SER A 172 25.22 15.53 -13.54
CA SER A 172 25.56 15.00 -14.87
C SER A 172 25.15 15.89 -16.05
N ASP A 173 24.16 16.76 -15.89
CA ASP A 173 23.68 17.66 -16.96
C ASP A 173 24.51 18.95 -17.08
N SER A 174 25.43 19.20 -16.14
CA SER A 174 26.23 20.43 -16.11
C SER A 174 27.58 20.36 -16.84
N SER A 175 27.96 19.20 -17.40
CA SER A 175 29.24 19.02 -18.11
C SER A 175 29.15 18.99 -19.64
N SER A 176 28.02 19.37 -20.21
CA SER A 176 27.82 19.49 -21.67
C SER A 176 27.30 20.88 -22.03
N GLY A 177 28.16 21.89 -21.90
CA GLY A 177 27.91 23.28 -22.30
C GLY A 177 29.21 24.05 -22.51
#